data_AF-A0A090RQ27-F1
#
_entry.id   AF-A0A090RQ27-F1
#
_cell.length_a   1.000
_cell.length_b   1.000
_cell.length_c   1.000
_cell.angle_alpha   90.00
_cell.angle_beta   90.00
_cell.angle_gamma   90.00
#
_symmetry.space_group_name_H-M   'P 1'
#
loop_
_entity.id
_entity.type
_entity.pdbx_description
1 polymer ?
#
loop_
_entity_poly.entity_id
_entity_poly.type
_entity_poly.pdbx_seq_one_letter_code
_entity_poly.pdbx_strand_id
1 'polypeptide(L)'
;MKKVSVVAAAVVGVLAAGQVTASDLEFNGYMRAGIGANAAGGAAAAYGDGGAGHAVGRLGDEVDTYAEIGLGKSVYEEGNTKFSIHTRLSYATKEGRVDRQGNSMQRVGDGGPWDSGNTSLREAFAKGDFENYTIWAGKRFLPT
;
A
#
# COMPACT_ATOMS: atom_id res chain seq x y z
N MET A 1 43.47 -25.39 -8.05
CA MET A 1 42.44 -24.37 -8.39
C MET A 1 41.35 -24.43 -7.34
N LYS A 2 41.19 -23.40 -6.50
CA LYS A 2 40.15 -23.39 -5.45
C LYS A 2 38.80 -23.18 -6.13
N LYS A 3 37.92 -24.19 -6.06
CA LYS A 3 36.55 -24.12 -6.60
C LYS A 3 35.74 -23.19 -5.71
N VAL A 4 35.57 -21.95 -6.11
CA VAL A 4 34.66 -21.02 -5.42
C VAL A 4 33.24 -21.45 -5.76
N SER A 5 32.46 -21.77 -4.73
CA SER A 5 31.04 -22.11 -4.89
C SER A 5 30.30 -20.90 -5.46
N VAL A 6 29.61 -21.08 -6.59
CA VAL A 6 28.79 -20.04 -7.24
C VAL A 6 27.71 -19.51 -6.28
N VAL A 7 27.20 -20.38 -5.40
CA VAL A 7 26.25 -19.99 -4.34
C VAL A 7 26.93 -19.10 -3.30
N ALA A 8 28.17 -19.42 -2.89
CA ALA A 8 28.92 -18.58 -1.96
C ALA A 8 29.27 -17.22 -2.58
N ALA A 9 29.61 -17.18 -3.87
CA ALA A 9 29.84 -15.94 -4.60
C ALA A 9 28.56 -15.09 -4.73
N ALA A 10 27.40 -15.72 -4.96
CA ALA A 10 26.10 -15.05 -5.00
C ALA A 10 25.70 -14.48 -3.63
N VAL A 11 25.91 -15.24 -2.55
CA VAL A 11 25.62 -14.79 -1.17
C VAL A 11 26.52 -13.61 -0.77
N VAL A 12 27.81 -13.67 -1.10
CA VAL A 12 28.74 -12.56 -0.83
C VAL A 12 28.43 -11.33 -1.70
N GLY A 13 28.01 -11.51 -2.95
CA GLY A 13 27.56 -10.41 -3.81
C GLY A 13 26.32 -9.68 -3.27
N VAL A 14 25.37 -10.43 -2.71
CA VAL A 14 24.16 -9.87 -2.08
C VAL A 14 24.49 -9.11 -0.78
N LEU A 15 25.44 -9.59 0.02
CA LEU A 15 25.86 -8.89 1.25
C LEU A 15 26.75 -7.66 0.98
N ALA A 16 27.58 -7.68 -0.06
CA ALA A 16 28.44 -6.55 -0.42
C ALA A 16 27.68 -5.39 -1.09
N ALA A 17 26.48 -5.63 -1.64
CA ALA A 17 25.56 -4.59 -2.10
C ALA A 17 24.82 -3.86 -0.95
N GLY A 18 25.16 -4.18 0.31
CA GLY A 18 24.48 -3.71 1.52
C GLY A 18 24.72 -2.24 1.93
N GLN A 19 25.37 -1.41 1.13
CA GLN A 19 25.27 0.05 1.31
C GLN A 19 23.97 0.54 0.66
N VAL A 20 22.85 0.14 1.26
CA VAL A 20 21.55 0.77 1.02
C VAL A 20 21.61 2.14 1.67
N THR A 21 22.13 3.13 0.96
CA THR A 21 21.86 4.52 1.31
C THR A 21 20.35 4.70 1.23
N ALA A 22 19.75 5.20 2.31
CA ALA A 22 18.31 5.43 2.44
C ALA A 22 17.74 6.45 1.43
N SER A 23 18.54 6.94 0.48
CA SER A 23 18.18 7.93 -0.54
C SER A 23 17.31 7.39 -1.69
N ASP A 24 17.24 6.07 -1.88
CA ASP A 24 16.64 5.48 -3.10
C ASP A 24 15.33 4.71 -2.83
N LEU A 25 14.80 4.79 -1.60
CA LEU A 25 13.49 4.24 -1.27
C LEU A 25 12.42 5.30 -1.56
N GLU A 26 11.58 5.03 -2.55
CA GLU A 26 10.40 5.82 -2.84
C GLU A 26 9.28 5.42 -1.88
N PHE A 27 8.82 6.37 -1.06
CA PHE A 27 7.64 6.22 -0.23
C PHE A 27 6.51 7.07 -0.81
N ASN A 28 5.39 6.43 -1.14
CA ASN A 28 4.17 7.11 -1.58
C ASN A 28 2.95 6.41 -0.96
N GLY A 29 1.77 7.00 -1.06
CA GLY A 29 0.60 6.42 -0.42
C GLY A 29 -0.61 7.33 -0.44
N TYR A 30 -1.68 6.86 0.20
CA TYR A 30 -2.89 7.60 0.45
C TYR A 30 -3.45 7.18 1.80
N MET A 31 -3.97 8.11 2.59
CA MET A 31 -4.63 7.77 3.85
C MET A 31 -5.80 8.69 4.14
N ARG A 32 -6.83 8.12 4.77
CA ARG A 32 -7.91 8.83 5.44
C ARG A 32 -8.18 8.17 6.80
N ALA A 33 -8.39 9.01 7.79
CA ALA A 33 -8.84 8.62 9.11
C ALA A 33 -9.55 9.83 9.72
N GLY A 34 -10.51 9.59 10.58
CA GLY A 34 -11.28 10.66 11.20
C GLY A 34 -12.06 10.17 12.41
N ILE A 35 -12.61 11.14 13.12
CA ILE A 35 -13.61 10.92 14.15
C ILE A 35 -14.81 11.79 13.81
N GLY A 36 -16.01 11.26 14.05
CA GLY A 36 -17.24 12.02 13.88
C GLY A 36 -18.30 11.60 14.87
N ALA A 37 -19.23 12.51 15.13
CA ALA A 37 -20.35 12.30 16.02
C ALA A 37 -21.65 12.76 15.36
N ASN A 38 -22.76 12.15 15.74
CA ASN A 38 -24.09 12.61 15.33
C ASN A 38 -24.61 13.66 16.33
N ALA A 39 -25.30 14.69 15.84
CA ALA A 39 -25.92 15.73 16.67
C ALA A 39 -26.97 15.16 17.65
N ALA A 40 -27.65 14.06 17.28
CA ALA A 40 -28.56 13.33 18.16
C ALA A 40 -27.84 12.42 19.18
N GLY A 41 -26.51 12.40 19.17
CA GLY A 41 -25.67 11.51 19.97
C GLY A 41 -25.31 10.21 19.24
N GLY A 42 -24.17 9.64 19.60
CA GLY A 42 -23.65 8.40 19.01
C GLY A 42 -22.68 8.63 17.85
N ALA A 43 -22.31 7.52 17.20
CA ALA A 43 -21.32 7.46 16.13
C ALA A 43 -21.72 8.28 14.89
N ALA A 44 -20.73 8.77 14.14
CA ALA A 44 -20.97 9.36 12.82
C ALA A 44 -21.68 8.39 11.88
N ALA A 45 -22.47 8.95 10.97
CA ALA A 45 -23.16 8.22 9.92
C ALA A 45 -22.63 8.67 8.56
N ALA A 46 -22.63 7.75 7.60
CA ALA A 46 -22.32 7.99 6.20
C ALA A 46 -23.54 7.70 5.32
N TYR A 47 -23.70 8.50 4.27
CA TYR A 47 -24.78 8.43 3.28
C TYR A 47 -24.26 7.94 1.92
N GLY A 48 -23.54 6.83 1.97
CA GLY A 48 -22.95 6.15 0.82
C GLY A 48 -21.78 5.27 1.23
N ASP A 49 -21.07 4.73 0.25
CA ASP A 49 -19.81 4.03 0.40
C ASP A 49 -18.97 4.13 -0.88
N GLY A 50 -17.71 3.70 -0.85
CA GLY A 50 -16.82 3.71 -2.01
C GLY A 50 -17.27 2.84 -3.20
N GLY A 51 -18.30 1.99 -3.05
CA GLY A 51 -18.86 1.18 -4.12
C GLY A 51 -20.00 1.87 -4.87
N ALA A 52 -21.00 2.36 -4.13
CA ALA A 52 -22.17 3.04 -4.69
C ALA A 52 -22.00 4.56 -4.85
N GLY A 53 -20.94 5.13 -4.23
CA GLY A 53 -20.70 6.56 -4.14
C GLY A 53 -21.41 7.20 -2.95
N HIS A 54 -20.93 8.38 -2.56
CA HIS A 54 -21.51 9.22 -1.50
C HIS A 54 -22.54 10.16 -2.08
N ALA A 55 -23.72 10.25 -1.45
CA ALA A 55 -24.88 10.96 -2.00
C ALA A 55 -24.61 12.43 -2.37
N VAL A 56 -23.75 13.11 -1.60
CA VAL A 56 -23.41 14.53 -1.80
C VAL A 56 -21.91 14.76 -1.98
N GLY A 57 -21.15 13.69 -2.22
CA GLY A 57 -19.69 13.69 -2.20
C GLY A 57 -19.11 13.29 -0.85
N ARG A 58 -17.79 13.10 -0.82
CA ARG A 58 -17.08 12.40 0.27
C ARG A 58 -16.79 13.26 1.51
N LEU A 59 -16.89 14.58 1.41
CA LEU A 59 -16.44 15.47 2.49
C LEU A 59 -17.33 15.30 3.74
N GLY A 60 -16.74 14.76 4.81
CA GLY A 60 -17.44 14.50 6.07
C GLY A 60 -18.41 13.31 6.00
N ASP A 61 -18.38 12.52 4.93
CA ASP A 61 -19.30 11.40 4.69
C ASP A 61 -18.58 10.04 4.64
N GLU A 62 -17.34 9.95 5.14
CA GLU A 62 -16.57 8.71 5.22
C GLU A 62 -16.37 8.33 6.70
N VAL A 63 -16.81 7.12 7.06
CA VAL A 63 -16.82 6.62 8.46
C VAL A 63 -15.92 5.40 8.68
N ASP A 64 -14.88 5.29 7.84
CA ASP A 64 -13.86 4.25 7.89
C ASP A 64 -12.45 4.84 8.05
N THR A 65 -11.48 3.94 8.26
CA THR A 65 -10.06 4.26 8.22
C THR A 65 -9.45 3.48 7.08
N TYR A 66 -8.79 4.19 6.18
CA TYR A 66 -8.17 3.61 4.99
C TYR A 66 -6.76 4.15 4.81
N ALA A 67 -5.82 3.28 4.49
CA ALA A 67 -4.45 3.65 4.19
C ALA A 67 -3.88 2.73 3.11
N GLU A 68 -3.03 3.30 2.25
CA GLU A 68 -2.16 2.60 1.33
C GLU A 68 -0.74 3.11 1.52
N ILE A 69 0.18 2.17 1.67
CA ILE A 69 1.62 2.42 1.80
C ILE A 69 2.29 1.78 0.59
N GLY A 70 2.82 2.62 -0.28
CA GLY A 70 3.63 2.27 -1.44
C GLY A 70 5.11 2.40 -1.11
N LEU A 71 5.87 1.34 -1.42
CA LEU A 71 7.32 1.30 -1.32
C LEU A 71 7.90 0.89 -2.68
N GLY A 72 8.73 1.77 -3.24
CA GLY A 72 9.44 1.56 -4.50
C GLY A 72 10.94 1.66 -4.30
N LYS A 73 11.73 0.90 -5.06
CA LYS A 73 13.20 1.01 -5.03
C LYS A 73 13.78 0.78 -6.41
N SER A 74 14.70 1.68 -6.83
CA SER A 74 15.57 1.43 -7.98
C SER A 74 16.57 0.35 -7.62
N VAL A 75 16.62 -0.74 -8.38
CA VAL A 75 17.54 -1.86 -8.18
C VAL A 75 18.68 -1.87 -9.21
N TYR A 76 18.51 -1.11 -10.29
CA TYR A 76 19.55 -0.89 -11.30
C TYR A 76 19.27 0.43 -12.02
N GLU A 77 20.33 1.21 -12.26
CA GLU A 77 20.25 2.48 -12.98
C GLU A 77 21.57 2.72 -13.73
N GLU A 78 21.50 2.78 -15.06
CA GLU A 78 22.64 3.07 -15.93
C GLU A 78 22.18 3.81 -17.19
N GLY A 79 22.70 5.02 -17.41
CA GLY A 79 22.27 5.87 -18.52
C GLY A 79 20.76 6.11 -18.52
N ASN A 80 20.10 5.74 -19.62
CA ASN A 80 18.65 5.87 -19.79
C ASN A 80 17.89 4.59 -19.41
N THR A 81 18.53 3.61 -18.75
CA THR A 81 17.91 2.35 -18.33
C THR A 81 17.79 2.30 -16.82
N LYS A 82 16.58 2.07 -16.31
CA LYS A 82 16.28 1.94 -14.89
C LYS A 82 15.38 0.74 -14.63
N PHE A 83 15.77 -0.14 -13.72
CA PHE A 83 14.90 -1.18 -13.20
C PHE A 83 14.53 -0.89 -11.75
N SER A 84 13.24 -1.03 -11.44
CA SER A 84 12.71 -0.77 -10.10
C SER A 84 11.70 -1.84 -9.68
N ILE A 85 11.61 -2.06 -8.38
CA ILE A 85 10.63 -2.96 -7.75
C ILE A 85 9.69 -2.11 -6.89
N HIS A 86 8.40 -2.39 -6.97
CA HIS A 86 7.34 -1.63 -6.33
C HIS A 86 6.38 -2.55 -5.60
N THR A 87 5.94 -2.12 -4.42
CA THR A 87 4.96 -2.81 -3.59
C THR A 87 3.97 -1.82 -3.01
N ARG A 88 2.72 -2.25 -2.82
CA ARG A 88 1.69 -1.46 -2.12
C ARG A 88 0.90 -2.34 -1.16
N LEU A 89 0.96 -1.99 0.11
CA LEU A 89 0.16 -2.58 1.16
C LEU A 89 -1.00 -1.65 1.49
N SER A 90 -2.22 -2.17 1.56
CA SER A 90 -3.37 -1.41 2.05
C SER A 90 -3.83 -1.91 3.40
N TYR A 91 -4.40 -1.00 4.19
CA TYR A 91 -5.23 -1.24 5.35
C TYR A 91 -6.56 -0.55 5.12
N ALA A 92 -7.66 -1.22 5.40
CA ALA A 92 -9.00 -0.64 5.29
C ALA A 92 -9.86 -1.17 6.40
N THR A 93 -10.62 -0.31 7.06
CA THR A 93 -11.70 -0.77 7.90
C THR A 93 -13.00 -0.82 7.13
N LYS A 94 -14.00 -1.53 7.67
CA LYS A 94 -15.26 -1.67 6.96
C LYS A 94 -15.93 -0.30 6.79
N GLU A 95 -15.94 0.17 5.54
CA GLU A 95 -16.81 1.26 5.11
C GLU A 95 -18.26 0.81 5.17
N GLY A 96 -19.09 1.59 5.85
CA GLY A 96 -20.49 1.28 6.08
C GLY A 96 -21.25 2.54 6.43
N ARG A 97 -22.50 2.39 6.89
CA ARG A 97 -23.37 3.55 7.15
C ARG A 97 -23.13 4.24 8.48
N VAL A 98 -22.39 3.62 9.38
CA VAL A 98 -22.09 4.15 10.71
C VAL A 98 -20.67 3.78 11.10
N ASP A 99 -20.01 4.70 11.78
CA ASP A 99 -18.73 4.43 12.41
C ASP A 99 -18.93 3.37 13.51
N ARG A 100 -18.44 2.15 13.24
CA ARG A 100 -18.43 1.05 14.22
C ARG A 100 -17.08 0.87 14.90
N GLN A 101 -16.17 1.81 14.68
CA GLN A 101 -14.83 1.85 15.25
C GLN A 101 -14.93 2.36 16.71
N GLY A 102 -15.67 1.63 17.56
CA GLY A 102 -15.71 1.93 18.99
C GLY A 102 -14.32 1.78 19.62
N ASN A 103 -14.15 2.24 20.87
CA ASN A 103 -12.89 2.29 21.66
C ASN A 103 -12.06 0.98 21.77
N SER A 104 -12.44 -0.08 21.07
CA SER A 104 -11.72 -1.35 20.94
C SER A 104 -10.59 -1.26 19.92
N MET A 105 -9.47 -1.90 20.27
CA MET A 105 -8.35 -2.14 19.38
C MET A 105 -8.84 -2.92 18.14
N GLN A 106 -8.68 -2.33 16.96
CA GLN A 106 -9.07 -2.95 15.71
C GLN A 106 -8.06 -4.01 15.32
N ARG A 107 -8.52 -5.26 15.23
CA ARG A 107 -7.67 -6.37 14.79
C ARG A 107 -7.81 -6.58 13.28
N VAL A 108 -6.70 -7.02 12.69
CA VAL A 108 -6.70 -7.50 11.31
C VAL A 108 -7.39 -8.86 11.30
N GLY A 109 -8.46 -9.01 10.52
CA GLY A 109 -9.20 -10.28 10.45
C GLY A 109 -10.38 -10.23 9.47
N ASP A 110 -10.95 -11.39 9.19
CA ASP A 110 -11.88 -11.59 8.06
C ASP A 110 -13.35 -11.56 8.50
N GLY A 111 -13.76 -10.49 9.18
CA GLY A 111 -15.18 -10.20 9.45
C GLY A 111 -15.77 -10.68 10.78
N GLY A 112 -14.94 -10.99 11.78
CA GLY A 112 -15.39 -11.21 13.16
C GLY A 112 -15.89 -9.91 13.85
N PRO A 113 -16.66 -10.00 14.96
CA PRO A 113 -17.16 -8.82 15.68
C PRO A 113 -16.09 -7.87 16.24
N TRP A 114 -14.85 -8.37 16.33
CA TRP A 114 -13.66 -7.66 16.82
C TRP A 114 -12.62 -7.45 15.71
N ASP A 115 -12.90 -7.98 14.52
CA ASP A 115 -12.03 -7.91 13.35
C ASP A 115 -12.64 -6.87 12.41
N SER A 116 -12.00 -5.72 12.34
CA SER A 116 -12.51 -4.60 11.56
C SER A 116 -11.49 -4.04 10.60
N GLY A 117 -10.25 -4.55 10.59
CA GLY A 117 -9.20 -4.16 9.68
C GLY A 117 -8.91 -5.25 8.63
N ASN A 118 -8.98 -4.89 7.36
CA ASN A 118 -8.57 -5.74 6.25
C ASN A 118 -7.24 -5.22 5.71
N THR A 119 -6.28 -6.12 5.47
CA THR A 119 -5.03 -5.79 4.80
C THR A 119 -4.93 -6.49 3.45
N SER A 120 -4.26 -5.85 2.49
CA SER A 120 -4.05 -6.45 1.16
C SER A 120 -2.74 -6.00 0.55
N LEU A 121 -2.00 -6.95 -0.05
CA LEU A 121 -0.91 -6.62 -0.98
C LEU A 121 -1.53 -6.30 -2.35
N ARG A 122 -1.70 -5.00 -2.61
CA ARG A 122 -2.42 -4.49 -3.78
C ARG A 122 -1.51 -4.34 -4.99
N GLU A 123 -0.23 -4.06 -4.78
CA GLU A 123 0.78 -4.02 -5.85
C GLU A 123 2.02 -4.79 -5.46
N ALA A 124 2.60 -5.49 -6.43
CA ALA A 124 3.87 -6.18 -6.37
C ALA A 124 4.35 -6.38 -7.81
N PHE A 125 5.19 -5.48 -8.31
CA PHE A 125 5.63 -5.48 -9.70
C PHE A 125 7.06 -4.98 -9.87
N ALA A 126 7.68 -5.40 -10.97
CA ALA A 126 8.93 -4.84 -11.48
C ALA A 126 8.64 -3.94 -12.68
N LYS A 127 9.42 -2.86 -12.82
CA LYS A 127 9.32 -1.89 -13.92
C LYS A 127 10.70 -1.64 -14.51
N GLY A 128 10.81 -1.71 -15.83
CA GLY A 128 11.98 -1.30 -16.59
C GLY A 128 11.65 -0.06 -17.41
N ASP A 129 12.25 1.07 -17.08
CA ASP A 129 12.16 2.31 -17.85
C ASP A 129 13.39 2.41 -18.77
N PHE A 130 13.15 2.66 -20.05
CA PHE A 130 14.15 2.91 -21.08
C PHE A 130 13.89 4.29 -21.68
N GLU A 131 14.79 4.75 -22.55
CA GLU A 131 14.70 6.08 -23.17
C GLU A 131 13.33 6.41 -23.79
N ASN A 132 12.70 5.43 -24.46
CA ASN A 132 11.48 5.66 -25.24
C ASN A 132 10.29 4.79 -24.82
N TYR A 133 10.46 3.87 -23.87
CA TYR A 133 9.41 2.95 -23.49
C TYR A 133 9.61 2.40 -22.07
N THR A 134 8.52 1.89 -21.50
CA THR A 134 8.51 1.23 -20.21
C THR A 134 7.88 -0.15 -20.36
N ILE A 135 8.54 -1.17 -19.79
CA ILE A 135 7.95 -2.50 -19.60
C ILE A 135 7.72 -2.76 -18.11
N TRP A 136 6.75 -3.59 -17.78
CA TRP A 136 6.48 -3.99 -16.41
C TRP A 136 5.90 -5.39 -16.36
N ALA A 137 6.06 -6.04 -15.21
CA ALA A 137 5.46 -7.34 -14.93
C ALA A 137 5.10 -7.45 -13.45
N GLY A 138 3.92 -8.00 -13.16
CA GLY A 138 3.42 -8.21 -11.80
C GLY A 138 2.02 -7.62 -11.59
N LYS A 139 1.61 -7.49 -10.33
CA LYS A 139 0.33 -6.88 -9.96
C LYS A 139 0.53 -5.38 -9.80
N ARG A 140 -0.19 -4.57 -10.59
CA ARG A 140 -0.03 -3.10 -10.63
C ARG A 140 -1.39 -2.45 -10.91
N PHE A 141 -1.65 -1.27 -10.34
CA PHE A 141 -2.76 -0.43 -10.79
C PHE A 141 -2.45 0.19 -12.15
N LEU A 142 -3.32 -0.08 -13.12
CA LEU A 142 -3.18 0.49 -14.46
C LEU A 142 -3.74 1.91 -14.47
N PRO A 143 -3.10 2.85 -15.19
CA PRO A 143 -3.73 4.12 -15.48
C PRO A 143 -5.04 3.85 -16.22
N THR A 144 -6.13 4.41 -15.71
CA THR A 144 -7.44 4.45 -16.39
C THR A 144 -7.46 5.53 -17.45
#